data_AF-A0A3D3G3X8-F1
#
_entry.id   AF-A0A3D3G3X8-F1
#
_cell.length_a   1.000
_cell.length_b   1.000
_cell.length_c   1.000
_cell.angle_alpha   90.00
_cell.angle_beta   90.00
_cell.angle_gamma   90.00
#
_symmetry.space_group_name_H-M   'P 1'
#
loop_
_entity.id
_entity.type
_entity.pdbx_description
1 polymer ?
#
loop_
_entity_poly.entity_id
_entity_poly.type
_entity_poly.pdbx_seq_one_letter_code
_entity_poly.pdbx_strand_id
1 'polypeptide(L)'
;MGFIYRELYFFYIIVTQRWWVLLIPILFLIFCLILKIHLINQFDQPVPQIQFDFVTPILLNVKERLLGRINRIALFGSLIIFATLYFKARKTLMYHF
;
A
#
# COMPACT_ATOMS: atom_id res chain seq x y z
N MET A 1 -4.56 4.88 -31.59
CA MET A 1 -5.74 4.75 -30.72
C MET A 1 -6.07 3.32 -30.29
N GLY A 2 -5.88 2.28 -31.13
CA GLY A 2 -6.30 0.90 -30.79
C GLY A 2 -5.66 0.25 -29.54
N PHE A 3 -4.45 0.64 -29.14
CA PHE A 3 -3.79 0.08 -27.95
C PHE A 3 -4.50 0.44 -26.64
N ILE A 4 -4.94 1.70 -26.51
CA ILE A 4 -5.61 2.21 -25.30
C ILE A 4 -6.97 1.54 -25.12
N TYR A 5 -7.76 1.42 -26.21
CA TYR A 5 -9.06 0.73 -26.17
C TYR A 5 -8.90 -0.75 -25.81
N ARG A 6 -7.85 -1.41 -26.31
CA ARG A 6 -7.59 -2.82 -25.99
C ARG A 6 -7.19 -3.03 -24.53
N GLU A 7 -6.35 -2.14 -23.98
CA GLU A 7 -6.00 -2.16 -22.54
C GLU A 7 -7.23 -1.91 -21.65
N LEU A 8 -8.07 -0.93 -22.01
CA LEU A 8 -9.31 -0.66 -21.28
C LEU A 8 -10.27 -1.86 -21.28
N TYR A 9 -10.36 -2.59 -22.41
CA TYR A 9 -11.16 -3.80 -22.51
C TYR A 9 -10.65 -4.93 -21.62
N PHE A 10 -9.33 -5.19 -21.62
CA PHE A 10 -8.71 -6.17 -20.71
C PHE A 10 -8.91 -5.79 -19.24
N PHE A 11 -8.74 -4.49 -18.91
CA PHE A 11 -9.00 -3.99 -17.58
C PHE A 11 -10.46 -4.23 -17.16
N TYR A 12 -11.43 -3.91 -18.01
CA TYR A 12 -12.86 -4.14 -17.75
C TYR A 12 -13.18 -5.62 -17.49
N ILE A 13 -12.62 -6.54 -18.27
CA ILE A 13 -12.80 -7.98 -18.05
C ILE A 13 -12.18 -8.42 -16.71
N ILE A 14 -10.98 -7.94 -16.39
CA ILE A 14 -10.30 -8.27 -15.13
C ILE A 14 -11.11 -7.76 -13.93
N VAL A 15 -11.67 -6.55 -14.01
CA VAL A 15 -12.54 -5.99 -12.97
C VAL A 15 -13.82 -6.83 -12.82
N THR A 16 -14.47 -7.17 -13.93
CA THR A 16 -15.78 -7.86 -13.91
C THR A 16 -15.68 -9.34 -13.55
N GLN A 17 -14.56 -10.02 -13.85
CA GLN A 17 -14.41 -11.46 -13.58
C GLN A 17 -13.51 -11.77 -12.39
N ARG A 18 -12.59 -10.87 -12.01
CA ARG A 18 -11.57 -11.14 -10.99
C ARG A 18 -11.41 -9.95 -10.06
N TRP A 19 -12.52 -9.58 -9.40
CA TRP A 19 -12.65 -8.52 -8.40
C TRP A 19 -11.55 -8.60 -7.31
N TRP A 20 -11.12 -9.82 -6.98
CA TRP A 20 -10.00 -10.11 -6.06
C TRP A 20 -8.67 -9.44 -6.45
N VAL A 21 -8.42 -9.21 -7.75
CA VAL A 21 -7.21 -8.52 -8.26
C VAL A 21 -7.17 -7.06 -7.79
N LEU A 22 -8.33 -6.43 -7.59
CA LEU A 22 -8.46 -5.10 -7.00
C LEU A 22 -8.51 -5.15 -5.47
N LEU A 23 -9.11 -6.20 -4.92
CA LEU A 23 -9.28 -6.36 -3.47
C LEU A 23 -7.93 -6.48 -2.74
N ILE A 24 -6.98 -7.25 -3.27
CA ILE A 24 -5.67 -7.50 -2.64
C ILE A 24 -4.85 -6.20 -2.41
N PRO A 25 -4.63 -5.33 -3.41
CA PRO A 25 -3.89 -4.09 -3.19
C PRO A 25 -4.63 -3.12 -2.25
N ILE A 26 -5.96 -3.13 -2.24
CA ILE A 26 -6.77 -2.36 -1.28
C ILE A 26 -6.56 -2.88 0.15
N LEU A 27 -6.62 -4.20 0.36
CA LEU A 27 -6.36 -4.82 1.66
C LEU A 27 -4.93 -4.54 2.15
N PHE A 28 -3.94 -4.54 1.24
CA PHE A 28 -2.58 -4.15 1.57
C PHE A 28 -2.47 -2.69 2.02
N LEU A 29 -3.16 -1.76 1.35
CA LEU A 29 -3.24 -0.35 1.77
C LEU A 29 -3.88 -0.20 3.16
N ILE A 30 -4.99 -0.91 3.40
CA ILE A 30 -5.67 -0.91 4.70
C ILE A 30 -4.74 -1.47 5.79
N PHE A 31 -4.05 -2.58 5.51
CA PHE A 31 -3.06 -3.15 6.42
C PHE A 31 -1.95 -2.15 6.77
N CYS A 32 -1.40 -1.44 5.77
CA CYS A 32 -0.39 -0.42 6.02
C CYS A 32 -0.93 0.76 6.84
N LEU A 33 -2.19 1.16 6.65
CA LEU A 33 -2.84 2.20 7.44
C LEU A 33 -3.05 1.76 8.89
N ILE A 34 -3.51 0.52 9.11
CA ILE A 34 -3.65 -0.05 10.46
C ILE A 34 -2.30 -0.12 11.15
N LEU A 35 -1.25 -0.59 10.47
CA LEU A 35 0.10 -0.64 11.01
C LEU A 35 0.60 0.76 11.40
N LYS A 36 0.30 1.77 10.57
CA LYS A 36 0.62 3.18 10.84
C LYS A 36 -0.10 3.69 12.10
N ILE A 37 -1.41 3.43 12.22
CA ILE A 37 -2.20 3.83 13.40
C ILE A 37 -1.70 3.12 14.66
N HIS A 38 -1.38 1.83 14.55
CA HIS A 38 -0.84 1.05 15.67
C HIS A 38 0.51 1.60 16.16
N LEU A 39 1.41 1.96 15.23
CA LEU A 39 2.67 2.62 15.57
C LEU A 39 2.41 3.96 16.26
N ILE A 40 1.50 4.79 15.75
CA ILE A 40 1.15 6.07 16.39
C ILE A 40 0.65 5.84 17.82
N ASN A 41 -0.28 4.90 18.03
CA ASN A 41 -0.84 4.59 19.34
C ASN A 41 0.21 4.03 20.33
N GLN A 42 1.19 3.25 19.87
CA GLN A 42 2.30 2.79 20.72
C GLN A 42 3.24 3.92 21.12
N PHE A 43 3.47 4.89 20.23
CA PHE A 43 4.30 6.07 20.54
C PHE A 43 3.56 7.16 21.33
N ASP A 44 2.23 7.15 21.36
CA ASP A 44 1.41 8.07 22.17
C ASP A 44 1.16 7.53 23.59
N GLN A 45 1.58 6.30 23.90
CA GLN A 45 1.69 5.88 25.30
C GLN A 45 2.72 6.75 26.01
N PRO A 46 2.42 7.29 27.20
CA PRO A 46 3.34 8.17 27.91
C PRO A 46 4.61 7.36 28.19
N VAL A 47 5.68 7.68 27.46
CA VAL A 47 7.03 7.27 27.81
C VAL A 47 7.20 7.67 29.28
N PRO A 48 7.54 6.73 30.19
CA PRO A 48 7.71 7.07 31.59
C PRO A 48 8.64 8.29 31.67
N GLN A 49 8.20 9.33 32.39
CA GLN A 49 8.79 10.67 32.49
C GLN A 49 10.22 10.63 33.05
N ILE A 50 11.16 10.10 32.28
CA ILE A 50 12.59 10.22 32.53
C ILE A 50 13.06 11.35 31.62
N GLN A 51 13.41 12.45 32.27
CA GLN A 51 13.92 13.71 31.70
C GLN A 51 14.88 13.48 30.54
N PHE A 52 14.43 13.72 29.31
CA PHE A 52 15.32 13.77 28.15
C PHE A 52 14.84 14.84 27.15
N ASP A 53 14.84 16.11 27.58
CA ASP A 53 14.47 17.28 26.76
C ASP A 53 15.24 17.41 25.43
N PHE A 54 16.40 16.75 25.31
CA PHE A 54 17.19 16.70 24.07
C PHE A 54 16.88 15.49 23.16
N VAL A 55 16.25 14.44 23.68
CA VAL A 55 15.98 13.20 22.92
C VAL A 55 14.57 13.20 22.33
N THR A 56 13.62 13.90 22.97
CA THR A 56 12.25 14.12 22.47
C THR A 56 12.18 14.63 21.02
N PRO A 57 12.93 15.68 20.61
CA PRO A 57 12.92 16.16 19.21
C PRO A 57 13.58 15.18 18.22
N ILE A 58 14.53 14.35 18.69
CA ILE A 58 15.19 13.32 17.87
C ILE A 58 14.22 12.16 17.65
N LEU A 59 13.53 11.70 18.69
CA LEU A 59 12.48 10.69 18.63
C LEU A 59 11.31 11.13 17.74
N LEU A 60 10.89 12.40 17.81
CA LEU A 60 9.86 12.97 16.94
C LEU A 60 10.31 12.99 15.46
N ASN A 61 11.53 13.43 15.17
CA ASN A 61 12.08 13.38 13.81
C ASN A 61 12.21 11.95 13.26
N VAL A 62 12.57 10.98 14.11
CA VAL A 62 12.65 9.56 13.74
C VAL A 62 11.23 9.00 13.50
N LYS A 63 10.25 9.36 14.33
CA LYS A 63 8.81 9.03 14.17
C LYS A 63 8.29 9.55 12.84
N GLU A 64 8.52 10.82 12.50
CA GLU A 64 8.08 11.41 11.24
C GLU A 64 8.76 10.76 10.02
N ARG A 65 10.06 10.49 10.09
CA ARG A 65 10.78 9.78 9.02
C ARG A 65 10.26 8.36 8.82
N LEU A 66 9.98 7.63 9.90
CA LEU A 66 9.41 6.27 9.84
C LEU A 66 7.99 6.27 9.28
N LEU A 67 7.13 7.17 9.75
CA LEU A 67 5.75 7.32 9.24
C LEU A 67 5.75 7.71 7.75
N GLY A 68 6.66 8.60 7.33
CA GLY A 68 6.85 8.97 5.93
C GLY A 68 7.34 7.81 5.07
N ARG A 69 8.25 6.96 5.58
CA ARG A 69 8.71 5.74 4.89
C ARG A 69 7.59 4.73 4.71
N ILE A 70 6.75 4.51 5.74
CA ILE A 70 5.59 3.60 5.66
C ILE A 70 4.62 4.05 4.58
N ASN A 71 4.32 5.36 4.49
CA ASN A 71 3.47 5.89 3.42
C ASN A 71 4.04 5.62 2.02
N ARG A 72 5.35 5.81 1.82
CA ARG A 72 6.00 5.51 0.52
C ARG A 72 5.95 4.02 0.22
N ILE A 73 6.25 3.16 1.19
CA ILE A 73 6.22 1.71 1.01
C ILE A 73 4.80 1.22 0.73
N ALA A 74 3.78 1.78 1.39
CA ALA A 74 2.39 1.46 1.14
C ALA A 74 1.97 1.83 -0.30
N LEU A 75 2.35 3.03 -0.76
CA LEU A 75 2.05 3.49 -2.13
C LEU A 75 2.80 2.68 -3.18
N PHE A 76 4.11 2.56 -3.08
CA PHE A 76 4.90 1.80 -4.07
C PHE A 76 4.61 0.29 -4.01
N GLY A 77 4.45 -0.26 -2.81
CA GLY A 77 4.10 -1.67 -2.61
C GLY A 77 2.74 -2.02 -3.18
N SER A 78 1.71 -1.20 -2.93
CA SER A 78 0.38 -1.42 -3.53
C SER A 78 0.40 -1.31 -5.05
N LEU A 79 1.18 -0.38 -5.61
CA LEU A 79 1.32 -0.21 -7.06
C LEU A 79 2.03 -1.41 -7.71
N ILE A 80 3.09 -1.93 -7.08
CA ILE A 80 3.80 -3.14 -7.54
C ILE A 80 2.87 -4.37 -7.45
N ILE A 81 2.13 -4.53 -6.35
CA ILE A 81 1.18 -5.64 -6.17
C ILE A 81 0.09 -5.57 -7.25
N PHE A 82 -0.48 -4.39 -7.47
CA PHE A 82 -1.49 -4.16 -8.49
C PHE A 82 -0.96 -4.49 -9.89
N ALA A 83 0.22 -3.97 -10.27
CA ALA A 83 0.84 -4.25 -11.55
C ALA A 83 1.10 -5.75 -11.74
N THR A 84 1.65 -6.42 -10.72
CA THR A 84 1.95 -7.86 -10.75
C THR A 84 0.70 -8.70 -10.95
N LEU A 85 -0.36 -8.41 -10.19
CA LEU A 85 -1.64 -9.12 -10.30
C LEU A 85 -2.33 -8.83 -11.64
N TYR A 86 -2.27 -7.59 -12.14
CA TYR A 86 -2.79 -7.21 -13.45
C TYR A 86 -2.08 -7.98 -14.58
N PHE A 87 -0.74 -8.00 -14.58
CA PHE A 87 0.04 -8.76 -15.57
C PHE A 87 -0.26 -10.26 -15.51
N LYS A 88 -0.39 -10.82 -14.30
CA LYS A 88 -0.74 -12.24 -14.11
C LYS A 88 -2.16 -12.54 -14.64
N ALA A 89 -3.13 -11.70 -14.33
CA ALA A 89 -4.51 -11.84 -14.79
C ALA A 89 -4.60 -11.72 -16.32
N ARG A 90 -3.92 -10.75 -16.91
CA ARG A 90 -3.82 -10.56 -18.36
C ARG A 90 -3.25 -11.79 -19.07
N LYS A 91 -2.12 -12.32 -18.58
CA LYS A 91 -1.54 -13.55 -19.15
C LYS A 91 -2.55 -14.70 -19.10
N THR A 92 -3.24 -14.88 -17.97
CA THR A 92 -4.23 -15.94 -17.82
C THR A 92 -5.38 -15.81 -18.84
N LEU A 93 -5.84 -14.58 -19.12
CA LEU A 93 -6.84 -14.35 -20.15
C LEU A 93 -6.32 -14.70 -21.55
N MET A 94 -5.07 -14.38 -21.87
CA MET A 94 -4.46 -14.71 -23.17
C MET A 94 -4.28 -16.22 -23.42
N TYR A 95 -4.19 -17.05 -22.38
CA TYR A 95 -4.08 -18.51 -22.53
C TYR A 95 -5.44 -19.23 -22.57
N HIS A 96 -6.54 -18.53 -22.28
CA HIS A 96 -7.89 -19.08 -22.34
C HIS A 96 -8.64 -18.72 -23.63
N PHE A 97 -8.05 -17.85 -24.46
CA PHE A 97 -8.47 -17.56 -25.83
C PHE A 97 -7.46 -18.20 -26.80
#